data_AF-Q6ASY8-F1
#
_entry.id   AF-Q6ASY8-F1
#
_cell.length_a   1.000
_cell.length_b   1.000
_cell.length_c   1.000
_cell.angle_alpha   90.00
_cell.angle_beta   90.00
_cell.angle_gamma   90.00
#
_symmetry.space_group_name_H-M   'P 1'
#
loop_
_entity.id
_entity.type
_entity.pdbx_description
1 polymer ?
#
loop_
_entity_poly.entity_id
_entity_poly.type
_entity_poly.pdbx_seq_one_letter_code
_entity_poly.pdbx_strand_id
1 'polypeptide(L)' 'MSSSASPSAASSAEYAEHLSNLVVIPSLSHENHYFLGPIGNLDPTDFIIGETNRIPFRLANPNLSH' A
#
# COMPACT_ATOMS: atom_id res chain seq x y z
N MET A 1 4.06 -11.89 -11.19
CA MET A 1 2.59 -12.07 -11.34
C MET A 1 1.93 -11.27 -10.23
N SER A 2 1.42 -10.07 -10.53
CA SER A 2 0.66 -9.30 -9.55
C SER A 2 -0.75 -9.85 -9.51
N SER A 3 -1.09 -10.56 -8.44
CA SER A 3 -2.46 -10.97 -8.18
C SER A 3 -3.25 -9.72 -7.81
N SER A 4 -3.85 -9.07 -8.82
CA SER A 4 -4.94 -8.13 -8.59
C SER A 4 -6.13 -8.96 -8.12
N ALA A 5 -6.21 -9.21 -6.82
CA ALA A 5 -7.42 -9.76 -6.23
C ALA A 5 -8.51 -8.69 -6.36
N SER A 6 -9.33 -8.81 -7.41
CA SER A 6 -10.66 -8.19 -7.42
C SER A 6 -11.33 -8.53 -6.08
N PRO A 7 -12.00 -7.59 -5.38
CA PRO A 7 -12.66 -7.86 -4.12
C PRO A 7 -13.86 -8.78 -4.40
N SER A 8 -13.58 -10.06 -4.52
CA SER A 8 -14.50 -11.07 -5.03
C SER A 8 -14.87 -11.99 -3.88
N ALA A 9 -16.08 -11.78 -3.36
CA ALA A 9 -16.85 -12.67 -2.49
C ALA A 9 -16.37 -12.93 -1.04
N ALA A 10 -15.35 -12.22 -0.53
CA ALA A 10 -15.02 -12.30 0.91
C ALA A 10 -16.16 -11.72 1.77
N SER A 11 -16.51 -12.40 2.86
CA SER A 11 -17.47 -11.86 3.81
C SER A 11 -16.95 -10.54 4.40
N SER A 12 -17.85 -9.61 4.76
CA SER A 12 -17.42 -8.34 5.39
C SER A 12 -16.61 -8.57 6.66
N ALA A 13 -16.84 -9.69 7.35
CA ALA A 13 -16.01 -10.13 8.46
C ALA A 13 -14.59 -10.40 7.98
N GLU A 14 -14.37 -11.37 7.07
CA GLU A 14 -13.05 -11.69 6.50
C GLU A 14 -12.33 -10.47 5.95
N TYR A 15 -13.03 -9.58 5.25
CA TYR A 15 -12.45 -8.35 4.73
C TYR A 15 -11.91 -7.45 5.86
N ALA A 16 -12.64 -7.28 6.96
CA ALA A 16 -12.17 -6.54 8.13
C ALA A 16 -10.97 -7.21 8.81
N GLU A 17 -10.92 -8.55 8.85
CA GLU A 17 -9.78 -9.29 9.41
C GLU A 17 -8.52 -9.07 8.57
N HIS A 18 -8.64 -9.05 7.24
CA HIS A 18 -7.52 -8.76 6.34
C HIS A 18 -6.99 -7.32 6.51
N LEU A 19 -7.86 -6.36 6.82
CA LEU A 19 -7.46 -4.97 7.06
C LEU A 19 -6.89 -4.74 8.47
N SER A 20 -7.17 -5.61 9.44
CA SER A 20 -6.78 -5.44 10.86
C SER A 20 -5.27 -5.31 11.08
N ASN A 21 -4.48 -5.90 10.18
CA ASN A 21 -3.02 -5.87 10.25
C ASN A 21 -2.42 -4.73 9.43
N LEU A 22 -3.21 -3.96 8.68
CA LEU A 22 -2.71 -2.92 7.79
C LEU A 22 -2.57 -1.56 8.48
N VAL A 23 -1.57 -0.78 8.10
CA VAL A 23 -1.46 0.62 8.53
C VAL A 23 -2.41 1.48 7.69
N VAL A 24 -3.35 2.16 8.36
CA VAL A 24 -4.26 3.13 7.72
C VAL A 24 -3.67 4.53 7.79
N ILE A 25 -3.64 5.22 6.65
CA ILE A 25 -3.40 6.66 6.56
C ILE A 25 -4.72 7.36 6.24
N PRO A 26 -5.27 8.14 7.19
CA PRO A 26 -6.42 8.99 6.90
C PRO A 26 -5.98 10.12 5.97
N SER A 27 -6.78 10.36 4.92
CA SER A 27 -6.62 11.52 4.06
C SER A 27 -7.47 12.68 4.59
N LEU A 28 -6.89 13.87 4.71
CA LEU A 28 -7.64 15.06 5.13
C LEU A 28 -8.45 15.68 3.98
N SER A 29 -8.11 15.35 2.73
CA SER A 29 -8.66 15.96 1.52
C SER A 29 -9.49 14.99 0.67
N HIS A 30 -9.48 13.70 1.00
CA HIS A 30 -10.19 12.66 0.25
C HIS A 30 -10.96 11.78 1.23
N GLU A 31 -12.15 11.35 0.84
CA GLU A 31 -12.98 10.42 1.63
C GLU A 31 -12.39 9.00 1.67
N ASN A 32 -11.42 8.72 0.79
CA ASN A 32 -10.74 7.44 0.70
C ASN A 32 -9.68 7.27 1.81
N HIS A 33 -9.61 6.06 2.35
CA HIS A 33 -8.57 5.62 3.25
C HIS A 33 -7.47 4.92 2.47
N TYR A 34 -6.21 5.30 2.69
CA TYR A 34 -5.06 4.63 2.09
C TYR A 34 -4.49 3.64 3.09
N PHE A 35 -4.18 2.43 2.65
CA PHE A 35 -3.51 1.43 3.48
C PHE A 35 -2.05 1.36 3.03
N LEU A 36 -1.08 1.13 3.93
CA LEU A 36 0.34 0.99 3.58
C LEU A 36 0.85 -0.46 3.60
N GLY A 37 -0.08 -1.43 3.66
CA GLY A 37 0.26 -2.83 3.87
C GLY A 37 0.40 -3.18 5.36
N PRO A 38 0.72 -4.46 5.66
CA PRO A 38 0.72 -4.96 7.02
C PRO A 38 1.81 -4.34 7.90
N ILE A 39 1.46 -4.03 9.16
CA ILE A 39 2.40 -3.69 10.24
C ILE A 39 3.43 -4.82 10.32
N GLY A 40 4.69 -4.47 10.08
CA GLY A 40 5.80 -5.43 10.15
C GLY A 40 6.30 -5.94 8.80
N ASN A 41 5.76 -5.49 7.66
CA ASN A 41 6.50 -5.67 6.41
C ASN A 41 7.77 -4.79 6.45
N LEU A 42 8.91 -5.42 6.69
CA LEU A 42 10.22 -4.76 6.75
C LEU A 42 10.61 -4.11 5.42
N ASP A 43 10.03 -4.56 4.30
CA ASP A 43 10.23 -3.99 2.98
C ASP A 43 8.89 -3.69 2.26
N PRO A 44 8.33 -2.48 2.45
CA PRO A 44 7.08 -2.08 1.81
C PRO A 44 7.24 -1.65 0.33
N THR A 45 8.37 -1.94 -0.31
CA THR A 45 8.70 -1.45 -1.66
C THR A 45 7.63 -1.76 -2.70
N ASP A 46 7.25 -3.03 -2.86
CA ASP A 46 6.27 -3.44 -3.87
C ASP A 46 4.91 -2.78 -3.66
N PHE A 47 4.52 -2.60 -2.40
CA PHE A 47 3.27 -1.94 -2.03
C PHE A 47 3.30 -0.47 -2.46
N ILE A 48 4.37 0.27 -2.09
CA ILE A 48 4.51 1.70 -2.43
C ILE A 48 4.52 1.89 -3.95
N ILE A 49 5.25 1.03 -4.68
CA ILE A 49 5.29 1.09 -6.14
C ILE A 49 3.91 0.82 -6.74
N GLY A 50 3.22 -0.22 -6.28
CA GLY A 50 1.89 -0.58 -6.77
C GLY A 50 0.83 0.49 -6.52
N GLU A 51 0.82 1.08 -5.31
CA GLU A 51 -0.18 2.06 -4.90
C GLU A 51 0.07 3.45 -5.50
N THR A 52 1.33 3.89 -5.53
CA THR A 52 1.66 5.27 -5.91
C THR A 52 2.18 5.41 -7.34
N ASN A 53 2.49 4.29 -8.00
CA ASN A 53 3.20 4.26 -9.29
C ASN A 53 4.51 5.08 -9.27
N ARG A 54 5.21 5.07 -8.13
CA ARG A 54 6.48 5.79 -7.90
C ARG A 54 7.51 4.89 -7.24
N ILE A 55 8.79 5.14 -7.54
CA ILE A 55 9.92 4.42 -6.94
C ILE A 55 10.25 5.07 -5.57
N PRO A 56 10.38 4.28 -4.48
CA PRO A 56 10.82 4.79 -3.19
C PRO A 56 12.20 5.48 -3.26
N PHE A 57 12.39 6.55 -2.48
CA PHE A 57 13.64 7.33 -2.51
C PHE A 57 14.90 6.49 -2.26
N ARG A 58 14.83 5.49 -1.36
CA ARG A 58 15.96 4.58 -1.08
C ARG A 58 16.43 3.79 -2.32
N LEU A 59 15.55 3.59 -3.30
CA LEU A 59 15.81 2.87 -4.53
C LEU A 59 16.00 3.80 -5.74
N ALA A 60 15.61 5.06 -5.59
CA ALA A 60 15.88 6.07 -6.60
C ALA A 60 17.39 6.31 -6.64
N ASN A 61 17.95 6.35 -7.85
CA ASN A 61 19.26 6.94 -8.10
C ASN A 61 19.04 8.34 -8.69
N PRO A 62 18.75 9.36 -7.85
CA PRO A 62 18.58 10.70 -8.36
C PRO A 62 19.91 11.15 -8.95
N ASN A 63 19.91 11.57 -10.22
CA ASN A 63 21.07 12.21 -10.81
C ASN A 63 21.17 13.61 -10.20
N LEU A 64 21.84 13.72 -9.04
CA LEU A 64 22.02 14.95 -8.27
C LEU A 64 23.13 15.83 -8.85
N SER A 65 23.17 15.97 -10.18
CA SER A 65 24.07 16.91 -10.85
C SER A 65 23.80 18.34 -10.36
N HIS A 66 24.89 19.02 -10.02
CA HIS A 66 24.96 20.23 -9.19
C HIS A 66 24.90 21.53 -9.99
#